data_AF-A0A974CR89-F1
#
_entry.id   AF-A0A974CR89-F1
#
_cell.length_a   1.000
_cell.length_b   1.000
_cell.length_c   1.000
_cell.angle_alpha   90.00
_cell.angle_beta   90.00
_cell.angle_gamma   90.00
#
_symmetry.space_group_name_H-M   'P 1'
#
loop_
_entity.id
_entity.type
_entity.pdbx_description
1 polymer ?
#
loop_
_entity_poly.entity_id
_entity_poly.type
_entity_poly.pdbx_seq_one_letter_code
_entity_poly.pdbx_strand_id
1 'polypeptide(L)'
;MSLQPLISFLKSKESILFNAIVAILTVGGQQLFSFFAFSCPCSPYKNLNYGLAFLGVPALVLLIVGFVFNDNTWRLLMGSSNGHLVQERSRQSMTLKYRLICFVFGNIAGRAIVAPITWLAVTLLNGSYYVCALSEYANVAQYDILRSLTKAERRHLLAQFPCVQFVPANFTRVKDEVILELKYQSQVAGWILVGAVTVFIFTTLCVARCCSPLTFLHLKYWIRYVNNEQILFEKAVDQHSKIYALLNIKKFFGFSPENKIIREIRIPSRSDWRMISGLDLLKTIDDEHYHYSLLHSWADLDPADGKLIHVDIENTPDSGSNS
;
A
#
# COMPACT_ATOMS: atom_id res chain seq x y z
N MET A 1 15.76 -29.90 -11.03
CA MET A 1 15.53 -28.77 -11.97
C MET A 1 15.71 -27.49 -11.17
N SER A 2 16.73 -26.69 -11.47
CA SER A 2 17.14 -25.54 -10.66
C SER A 2 16.00 -24.52 -10.54
N LEU A 3 15.54 -24.23 -9.32
CA LEU A 3 14.55 -23.18 -9.05
C LEU A 3 15.17 -21.77 -9.13
N GLN A 4 16.49 -21.64 -9.25
CA GLN A 4 17.17 -20.34 -9.25
C GLN A 4 16.77 -19.40 -10.40
N PRO A 5 16.57 -19.86 -11.65
CA PRO A 5 16.10 -19.01 -12.74
C PRO A 5 14.66 -18.54 -12.54
N LEU A 6 13.81 -19.40 -11.93
CA LEU A 6 12.44 -19.05 -11.59
C LEU A 6 12.41 -18.00 -10.47
N ILE A 7 13.22 -18.18 -9.42
CA ILE A 7 13.34 -17.24 -8.30
C ILE A 7 13.90 -15.90 -8.77
N SER A 8 14.90 -15.87 -9.66
CA SER A 8 15.44 -14.62 -10.21
C SER A 8 14.44 -13.90 -11.11
N PHE A 9 13.66 -14.64 -11.91
CA PHE A 9 12.56 -14.09 -12.71
C PHE A 9 11.44 -13.52 -11.83
N LEU A 10 11.00 -14.25 -10.80
CA LEU A 10 10.01 -13.81 -9.82
C LEU A 10 10.49 -12.56 -9.08
N LYS A 11 11.76 -12.52 -8.67
CA LYS A 11 12.38 -11.36 -8.01
C LYS A 11 12.50 -10.15 -8.93
N SER A 12 12.69 -10.35 -10.23
CA SER A 12 12.73 -9.25 -11.22
C SER A 12 11.37 -8.61 -11.50
N LYS A 13 10.29 -9.31 -11.14
CA LYS A 13 8.89 -8.91 -11.39
C LYS A 13 8.07 -8.81 -10.10
N GLU A 14 8.73 -8.66 -8.96
CA GLU A 14 8.14 -8.72 -7.61
C GLU A 14 6.91 -7.81 -7.45
N SER A 15 6.94 -6.59 -7.98
CA SER A 15 5.78 -5.68 -7.96
C SER A 15 4.60 -6.18 -8.79
N ILE A 16 4.85 -6.78 -9.97
CA ILE A 16 3.80 -7.34 -10.84
C ILE A 16 3.25 -8.62 -10.22
N LEU A 17 4.12 -9.46 -9.64
CA LEU A 17 3.73 -10.69 -8.97
C LEU A 17 2.91 -10.40 -7.72
N PHE A 18 3.32 -9.42 -6.91
CA PHE A 18 2.56 -8.97 -5.75
C PHE A 18 1.19 -8.43 -6.16
N ASN A 19 1.13 -7.55 -7.17
CA ASN A 19 -0.14 -7.04 -7.69
C ASN A 19 -1.02 -8.15 -8.30
N ALA A 20 -0.43 -9.14 -8.96
CA ALA A 20 -1.14 -10.31 -9.50
C ALA A 20 -1.64 -11.23 -8.38
N ILE A 21 -0.85 -11.48 -7.34
CA ILE A 21 -1.25 -12.26 -6.17
C ILE A 21 -2.35 -11.53 -5.41
N VAL A 22 -2.24 -10.21 -5.20
CA VAL A 22 -3.29 -9.39 -4.59
C VAL A 22 -4.54 -9.44 -5.46
N ALA A 23 -4.44 -9.33 -6.78
CA ALA A 23 -5.59 -9.47 -7.69
C ALA A 23 -6.23 -10.87 -7.61
N ILE A 24 -5.42 -11.95 -7.60
CA ILE A 24 -5.90 -13.33 -7.47
C ILE A 24 -6.53 -13.57 -6.10
N LEU A 25 -5.94 -13.08 -5.01
CA LEU A 25 -6.52 -13.14 -3.67
C LEU A 25 -7.81 -12.31 -3.58
N THR A 26 -7.88 -11.19 -4.29
CA THR A 26 -9.08 -10.34 -4.31
C THR A 26 -10.20 -11.01 -5.10
N VAL A 27 -9.89 -11.61 -6.26
CA VAL A 27 -10.86 -12.37 -7.08
C VAL A 27 -11.29 -13.65 -6.35
N GLY A 28 -10.34 -14.41 -5.79
CA GLY A 28 -10.61 -15.63 -5.02
C GLY A 28 -11.35 -15.33 -3.72
N GLY A 29 -10.98 -14.27 -3.01
CA GLY A 29 -11.68 -13.78 -1.83
C GLY A 29 -13.10 -13.31 -2.17
N GLN A 30 -13.29 -12.60 -3.27
CA GLN A 30 -14.61 -12.15 -3.71
C GLN A 30 -15.50 -13.32 -4.18
N GLN A 31 -14.94 -14.33 -4.86
CA GLN A 31 -15.68 -15.56 -5.19
C GLN A 31 -16.06 -16.35 -3.92
N LEU A 32 -15.17 -16.43 -2.93
CA LEU A 32 -15.45 -17.08 -1.64
C LEU A 32 -16.50 -16.31 -0.82
N PHE A 33 -16.39 -14.98 -0.69
CA PHE A 33 -17.35 -14.16 0.06
C PHE A 33 -18.72 -14.06 -0.64
N SER A 34 -18.74 -13.93 -1.97
CA SER A 34 -20.00 -13.90 -2.74
C SER A 34 -20.71 -15.26 -2.75
N PHE A 35 -19.97 -16.38 -2.64
CA PHE A 35 -20.55 -17.72 -2.61
C PHE A 35 -21.02 -18.12 -1.20
N PHE A 36 -20.32 -17.72 -0.13
CA PHE A 36 -20.62 -18.17 1.24
C PHE A 36 -21.44 -17.20 2.11
N ALA A 37 -21.52 -15.90 1.80
CA ALA A 37 -22.08 -14.92 2.75
C ALA A 37 -23.12 -13.94 2.18
N PHE A 38 -23.27 -13.80 0.85
CA PHE A 38 -24.19 -12.81 0.28
C PHE A 38 -25.57 -13.41 -0.02
N SER A 39 -26.59 -12.97 0.71
CA SER A 39 -28.00 -13.24 0.42
C SER A 39 -28.79 -11.94 0.51
N CYS A 40 -29.42 -11.53 -0.60
CA CYS A 40 -30.17 -10.27 -0.62
C CYS A 40 -31.42 -10.39 0.30
N PRO A 41 -31.69 -9.42 1.19
CA PRO A 41 -32.80 -9.50 2.13
C PRO A 41 -34.18 -9.32 1.48
N CYS A 42 -34.22 -8.87 0.22
CA CYS A 42 -35.42 -8.72 -0.60
C CYS A 42 -36.55 -7.92 0.08
N SER A 43 -36.13 -6.83 0.72
CA SER A 43 -37.00 -5.90 1.44
C SER A 43 -36.64 -4.48 0.99
N PRO A 44 -37.65 -3.60 0.77
CA PRO A 44 -37.39 -2.20 0.50
C PRO A 44 -36.50 -1.59 1.57
N TYR A 45 -35.67 -0.61 1.20
CA TYR A 45 -34.68 0.10 2.03
C TYR A 45 -33.51 -0.75 2.54
N LYS A 46 -33.77 -2.00 2.97
CA LYS A 46 -32.74 -2.94 3.43
C LYS A 46 -31.84 -3.39 2.28
N ASN A 47 -32.41 -3.59 1.08
CA ASN A 47 -31.68 -3.95 -0.13
C ASN A 47 -30.56 -2.97 -0.45
N LEU A 48 -30.86 -1.66 -0.46
CA LEU A 48 -29.89 -0.60 -0.74
C LEU A 48 -28.74 -0.62 0.26
N ASN A 49 -29.06 -0.58 1.56
CA ASN A 49 -28.04 -0.54 2.61
C ASN A 49 -27.18 -1.82 2.62
N TYR A 50 -27.79 -3.00 2.44
CA TYR A 50 -27.09 -4.27 2.41
C TYR A 50 -26.16 -4.38 1.21
N GLY A 51 -26.65 -4.08 0.00
CA GLY A 51 -25.83 -4.13 -1.21
C GLY A 51 -24.69 -3.11 -1.19
N LEU A 52 -24.93 -1.87 -0.72
CA LEU A 52 -23.88 -0.86 -0.57
C LEU A 52 -22.84 -1.22 0.49
N ALA A 53 -23.25 -1.86 1.59
CA ALA A 53 -22.30 -2.31 2.62
C ALA A 53 -21.32 -3.35 2.05
N PHE A 54 -21.81 -4.35 1.31
CA PHE A 54 -20.96 -5.36 0.67
C PHE A 54 -20.10 -4.79 -0.47
N LEU A 55 -20.55 -3.72 -1.12
CA LEU A 55 -19.76 -3.01 -2.12
C LEU A 55 -18.64 -2.16 -1.46
N GLY A 56 -18.97 -1.38 -0.44
CA GLY A 56 -18.11 -0.33 0.11
C GLY A 56 -17.27 -0.72 1.33
N VAL A 57 -17.80 -1.50 2.28
CA VAL A 57 -17.10 -1.80 3.53
C VAL A 57 -15.80 -2.60 3.29
N PRO A 58 -15.77 -3.66 2.46
CA PRO A 58 -14.52 -4.34 2.18
C PRO A 58 -13.51 -3.45 1.46
N ALA A 59 -13.95 -2.57 0.55
CA ALA A 59 -13.08 -1.58 -0.07
C ALA A 59 -12.48 -0.59 0.97
N LEU A 60 -13.25 -0.15 1.96
CA LEU A 60 -12.76 0.70 3.05
C LEU A 60 -11.75 -0.04 3.93
N VAL A 61 -12.00 -1.31 4.28
CA VAL A 61 -11.07 -2.13 5.04
C VAL A 61 -9.75 -2.30 4.27
N LEU A 62 -9.83 -2.64 2.98
CA LEU A 62 -8.65 -2.76 2.12
C LEU A 62 -7.86 -1.44 2.02
N LEU A 63 -8.56 -0.29 2.02
CA LEU A 63 -7.92 1.01 2.00
C LEU A 63 -7.14 1.27 3.30
N ILE A 64 -7.75 0.99 4.46
CA ILE A 64 -7.09 1.15 5.77
C ILE A 64 -5.87 0.24 5.87
N VAL A 65 -6.03 -1.04 5.49
CA VAL A 65 -4.92 -2.00 5.41
C VAL A 65 -3.82 -1.47 4.50
N GLY A 66 -4.16 -0.95 3.32
CA GLY A 66 -3.21 -0.36 2.38
C GLY A 66 -2.40 0.80 2.97
N PHE A 67 -3.02 1.66 3.80
CA PHE A 67 -2.29 2.72 4.51
C PHE A 67 -1.41 2.19 5.63
N VAL A 68 -1.90 1.21 6.40
CA VAL A 68 -1.19 0.64 7.57
C VAL A 68 0.05 -0.16 7.16
N PHE A 69 0.01 -0.89 6.06
CA PHE A 69 1.15 -1.68 5.57
C PHE A 69 2.14 -0.90 4.70
N ASN A 70 1.89 0.40 4.46
CA ASN A 70 2.78 1.21 3.66
C ASN A 70 3.79 1.95 4.57
N ASP A 71 5.04 1.52 4.54
CA ASP A 71 6.14 2.11 5.32
C ASP A 71 6.29 3.62 5.08
N ASN A 72 5.97 4.11 3.88
CA ASN A 72 6.02 5.54 3.59
C ASN A 72 4.95 6.35 4.36
N THR A 73 3.81 5.75 4.70
CA THR A 73 2.81 6.36 5.60
C THR A 73 3.43 6.61 6.97
N TRP A 74 4.12 5.61 7.50
CA TRP A 74 4.77 5.67 8.80
C TRP A 74 5.98 6.61 8.81
N ARG A 75 6.77 6.63 7.74
CA ARG A 75 7.87 7.59 7.55
C ARG A 75 7.37 9.04 7.52
N LEU A 76 6.23 9.31 6.88
CA LEU A 76 5.60 10.62 6.89
C LEU A 76 5.14 11.01 8.32
N LEU A 77 4.39 10.12 8.99
CA LEU A 77 3.80 10.39 10.31
C LEU A 77 4.87 10.52 11.41
N MET A 78 5.83 9.59 11.46
CA MET A 78 6.91 9.60 12.46
C MET A 78 8.00 10.62 12.11
N GLY A 79 8.27 10.86 10.83
CA GLY A 79 9.25 11.85 10.38
C GLY A 79 8.80 13.30 10.62
N SER A 80 7.50 13.58 10.64
CA SER A 80 6.96 14.94 10.86
C SER A 80 7.00 15.41 12.32
N SER A 81 7.26 14.53 13.30
CA SER A 81 7.09 14.87 14.72
C SER A 81 8.18 15.78 15.30
N ASN A 82 9.28 16.08 14.62
CA ASN A 82 10.31 16.99 15.16
C ASN A 82 10.94 17.84 14.04
N GLY A 83 10.45 19.07 13.89
CA GLY A 83 10.90 20.04 12.89
C GLY A 83 12.34 20.51 13.10
N HIS A 84 13.31 19.78 12.56
CA HIS A 84 14.71 20.25 12.53
C HIS A 84 15.44 20.03 11.19
N LEU A 85 14.78 19.53 10.14
CA LEU A 85 15.38 19.44 8.80
C LEU A 85 14.88 20.50 7.81
N VAL A 86 14.06 21.45 8.26
CA VAL A 86 13.60 22.60 7.47
C VAL A 86 14.15 23.92 8.03
N GLN A 87 15.03 23.88 9.05
CA GLN A 87 15.50 25.08 9.73
C GLN A 87 16.82 25.65 9.22
N GLU A 88 17.50 25.03 8.26
CA GLU A 88 18.62 25.70 7.60
C GLU A 88 18.65 25.43 6.11
N ARG A 89 18.06 26.38 5.37
CA ARG A 89 18.71 27.17 4.31
C ARG A 89 17.68 27.57 3.26
N SER A 90 17.48 28.88 3.16
CA SER A 90 16.79 29.60 2.08
C SER A 90 15.26 29.41 2.00
N ARG A 91 14.52 30.47 2.35
CA ARG A 91 13.40 31.11 1.61
C ARG A 91 12.68 30.27 0.53
N GLN A 92 12.40 28.99 0.78
CA GLN A 92 11.68 28.12 -0.14
C GLN A 92 10.20 28.45 -0.01
N SER A 93 9.64 28.94 -1.11
CA SER A 93 8.22 29.23 -1.31
C SER A 93 7.35 28.15 -0.66
N MET A 94 6.36 28.56 0.15
CA MET A 94 5.32 27.68 0.72
C MET A 94 4.70 26.75 -0.33
N THR A 95 4.67 27.18 -1.59
CA THR A 95 4.22 26.41 -2.75
C THR A 95 5.05 25.15 -3.02
N LEU A 96 6.37 25.19 -2.81
CA LEU A 96 7.24 24.03 -3.02
C LEU A 96 7.01 22.96 -1.95
N LYS A 97 6.85 23.38 -0.69
CA LYS A 97 6.52 22.48 0.43
C LYS A 97 5.19 21.78 0.21
N TYR A 98 4.15 22.52 -0.20
CA TYR A 98 2.85 21.95 -0.52
C TYR A 98 2.91 20.95 -1.68
N ARG A 99 3.63 21.27 -2.76
CA ARG A 99 3.84 20.34 -3.90
C ARG A 99 4.50 19.04 -3.48
N LEU A 100 5.53 19.12 -2.62
CA LEU A 100 6.25 17.96 -2.11
C LEU A 100 5.33 17.06 -1.26
N ILE A 101 4.53 17.67 -0.37
CA ILE A 101 3.57 16.97 0.48
C ILE A 101 2.48 16.30 -0.38
N CYS A 102 1.93 17.01 -1.36
CA CYS A 102 0.94 16.43 -2.28
C CYS A 102 1.52 15.28 -3.10
N PHE A 103 2.77 15.38 -3.57
CA PHE A 103 3.43 14.32 -4.31
C PHE A 103 3.63 13.07 -3.45
N VAL A 104 4.12 13.24 -2.22
CA VAL A 104 4.30 12.14 -1.27
C VAL A 104 2.96 11.50 -0.93
N PHE A 105 1.96 12.31 -0.58
CA PHE A 105 0.62 11.80 -0.26
C PHE A 105 0.00 11.08 -1.45
N GLY A 106 0.19 11.59 -2.67
CA GLY A 106 -0.23 10.95 -3.91
C GLY A 106 0.44 9.59 -4.14
N ASN A 107 1.74 9.45 -3.83
CA ASN A 107 2.43 8.16 -3.93
C ASN A 107 1.91 7.14 -2.91
N ILE A 108 1.68 7.59 -1.67
CA ILE A 108 1.15 6.74 -0.58
C ILE A 108 -0.28 6.30 -0.91
N ALA A 109 -1.16 7.26 -1.22
CA ALA A 109 -2.56 7.01 -1.55
C ALA A 109 -2.69 6.17 -2.83
N GLY A 110 -1.86 6.43 -3.84
CA GLY A 110 -1.85 5.69 -5.10
C GLY A 110 -1.59 4.20 -4.91
N ARG A 111 -0.70 3.82 -3.96
CA ARG A 111 -0.46 2.41 -3.60
C ARG A 111 -1.60 1.83 -2.77
N ALA A 112 -2.13 2.58 -1.81
CA ALA A 112 -3.19 2.11 -0.91
C ALA A 112 -4.55 1.88 -1.61
N ILE A 113 -4.84 2.64 -2.67
CA ILE A 113 -6.13 2.61 -3.38
C ILE A 113 -6.23 1.44 -4.39
N VAL A 114 -5.12 0.76 -4.74
CA VAL A 114 -5.12 -0.33 -5.72
C VAL A 114 -6.10 -1.44 -5.35
N ALA A 115 -6.00 -2.00 -4.14
CA ALA A 115 -6.87 -3.09 -3.71
C ALA A 115 -8.36 -2.69 -3.61
N PRO A 116 -8.72 -1.52 -3.04
CA PRO A 116 -10.11 -1.01 -3.10
C PRO A 116 -10.68 -0.87 -4.51
N ILE A 117 -9.90 -0.32 -5.47
CA ILE A 117 -10.35 -0.20 -6.86
C ILE A 117 -10.56 -1.59 -7.47
N THR A 118 -9.63 -2.53 -7.24
CA THR A 118 -9.76 -3.90 -7.73
C THR A 118 -11.02 -4.55 -7.15
N TRP A 119 -11.27 -4.44 -5.85
CA TRP A 119 -12.49 -4.96 -5.23
C TRP A 119 -13.76 -4.41 -5.88
N LEU A 120 -13.83 -3.09 -6.07
CA LEU A 120 -14.98 -2.44 -6.71
C LEU A 120 -15.16 -2.90 -8.16
N ALA A 121 -14.07 -2.97 -8.94
CA ALA A 121 -14.14 -3.46 -10.31
C ALA A 121 -14.69 -4.89 -10.39
N VAL A 122 -14.15 -5.80 -9.58
CA VAL A 122 -14.56 -7.21 -9.61
C VAL A 122 -16.00 -7.40 -9.12
N THR A 123 -16.42 -6.67 -8.07
CA THR A 123 -17.81 -6.72 -7.56
C THR A 123 -18.82 -6.10 -8.53
N LEU A 124 -18.47 -5.02 -9.21
CA LEU A 124 -19.31 -4.43 -10.27
C LEU A 124 -19.42 -5.34 -11.50
N LEU A 125 -18.34 -6.01 -11.91
CA LEU A 125 -18.37 -6.97 -13.02
C LEU A 125 -19.20 -8.22 -12.69
N ASN A 126 -19.20 -8.66 -11.43
CA ASN A 126 -20.10 -9.72 -10.97
C ASN A 126 -21.57 -9.24 -10.96
N GLY A 127 -21.81 -8.04 -10.44
CA GLY A 127 -23.10 -7.34 -10.49
C GLY A 127 -24.12 -7.77 -9.44
N SER A 128 -23.88 -8.82 -8.66
CA SER A 128 -24.82 -9.32 -7.63
C SER A 128 -25.16 -8.26 -6.58
N TYR A 129 -24.17 -7.52 -6.07
CA TYR A 129 -24.37 -6.49 -5.05
C TYR A 129 -25.12 -5.27 -5.61
N TYR A 130 -24.81 -4.89 -6.86
CA TYR A 130 -25.46 -3.79 -7.57
C TYR A 130 -26.94 -4.10 -7.84
N VAL A 131 -27.23 -5.31 -8.33
CA VAL A 131 -28.61 -5.79 -8.56
C VAL A 131 -29.41 -5.77 -7.26
N CYS A 132 -28.85 -6.27 -6.15
CA CYS A 132 -29.54 -6.19 -4.86
C CYS A 132 -29.79 -4.73 -4.45
N ALA A 133 -28.76 -3.88 -4.49
CA ALA A 133 -28.83 -2.49 -4.03
C ALA A 133 -29.85 -1.64 -4.81
N LEU A 134 -29.92 -1.81 -6.14
CA LEU A 134 -30.69 -0.93 -7.03
C LEU A 134 -31.97 -1.53 -7.58
N SER A 135 -32.27 -2.79 -7.24
CA SER A 135 -33.53 -3.46 -7.57
C SER A 135 -34.75 -2.57 -7.32
N GLU A 136 -34.87 -1.97 -6.13
CA GLU A 136 -36.02 -1.14 -5.73
C GLU A 136 -36.15 0.19 -6.52
N TYR A 137 -35.09 0.62 -7.21
CA TYR A 137 -35.04 1.86 -7.99
C TYR A 137 -35.02 1.63 -9.51
N ALA A 138 -35.16 0.37 -9.95
CA ALA A 138 -35.14 0.05 -11.38
C ALA A 138 -36.21 0.84 -12.15
N ASN A 139 -35.81 1.38 -13.32
CA ASN A 139 -36.75 2.07 -14.20
C ASN A 139 -37.60 1.04 -14.96
N VAL A 140 -38.87 0.96 -14.59
CA VAL A 140 -39.84 0.02 -15.17
C VAL A 140 -41.00 0.72 -15.87
N ALA A 141 -40.80 1.97 -16.31
CA ALA A 141 -41.84 2.77 -16.95
C ALA A 141 -42.41 2.14 -18.24
N GLN A 142 -41.63 1.27 -18.88
CA GLN A 142 -42.01 0.56 -20.11
C GLN A 142 -42.96 -0.63 -19.91
N TYR A 143 -43.21 -1.06 -18.67
CA TYR A 143 -44.06 -2.21 -18.37
C TYR A 143 -45.42 -1.76 -17.84
N ASP A 144 -46.47 -1.89 -18.65
CA ASP A 144 -47.84 -1.46 -18.28
C ASP A 144 -48.36 -2.15 -17.01
N ILE A 145 -48.02 -3.43 -16.82
CA ILE A 145 -48.39 -4.24 -15.63
C ILE A 145 -47.79 -3.66 -14.34
N LEU A 146 -46.60 -3.04 -14.43
CA LEU A 146 -45.96 -2.39 -13.28
C LEU A 146 -46.40 -0.93 -13.12
N ARG A 147 -46.87 -0.30 -14.20
CA ARG A 147 -47.35 1.07 -14.20
C ARG A 147 -48.69 1.23 -13.49
N SER A 148 -49.55 0.20 -13.54
CA SER A 148 -50.85 0.17 -12.83
C SER A 148 -50.72 0.06 -11.31
N LEU A 149 -49.59 -0.44 -10.79
CA LEU A 149 -49.30 -0.52 -9.36
C LEU A 149 -48.99 0.85 -8.75
N THR A 150 -49.36 1.03 -7.49
CA THR A 150 -48.93 2.20 -6.71
C THR A 150 -47.41 2.21 -6.56
N LYS A 151 -46.82 3.39 -6.29
CA LYS A 151 -45.37 3.53 -6.12
C LYS A 151 -44.82 2.64 -5.00
N ALA A 152 -45.58 2.46 -3.92
CA ALA A 152 -45.18 1.65 -2.77
C ALA A 152 -45.19 0.15 -3.11
N GLU A 153 -46.27 -0.35 -3.72
CA GLU A 153 -46.38 -1.75 -4.15
C GLU A 153 -45.33 -2.09 -5.20
N ARG A 154 -45.10 -1.19 -6.15
CA ARG A 154 -44.07 -1.35 -7.18
C ARG A 154 -42.67 -1.47 -6.55
N ARG A 155 -42.32 -0.58 -5.63
CA ARG A 155 -41.02 -0.65 -4.93
C ARG A 155 -40.87 -1.94 -4.13
N HIS A 156 -41.94 -2.38 -3.47
CA HIS A 156 -41.94 -3.64 -2.72
C HIS A 156 -41.72 -4.84 -3.63
N LEU A 157 -42.43 -4.90 -4.75
CA LEU A 157 -42.28 -5.96 -5.75
C LEU A 157 -40.88 -5.95 -6.38
N LEU A 158 -40.38 -4.77 -6.76
CA LEU A 158 -39.04 -4.62 -7.33
C LEU A 158 -37.94 -5.03 -6.35
N ALA A 159 -38.08 -4.72 -5.05
CA ALA A 159 -37.14 -5.16 -4.02
C ALA A 159 -37.08 -6.70 -3.89
N GLN A 160 -38.12 -7.42 -4.31
CA GLN A 160 -38.16 -8.89 -4.28
C GLN A 160 -37.54 -9.55 -5.50
N PHE A 161 -37.30 -8.82 -6.60
CA PHE A 161 -36.77 -9.40 -7.85
C PHE A 161 -35.47 -10.20 -7.68
N PRO A 162 -34.50 -9.78 -6.85
CA PRO A 162 -33.28 -10.57 -6.60
C PRO A 162 -33.54 -11.94 -5.95
N CYS A 163 -34.71 -12.17 -5.36
CA CYS A 163 -35.06 -13.43 -4.69
C CYS A 163 -36.11 -14.23 -5.48
N VAL A 164 -35.71 -15.41 -5.96
CA VAL A 164 -36.56 -16.30 -6.77
C VAL A 164 -37.87 -16.70 -6.09
N GLN A 165 -37.89 -16.73 -4.75
CA GLN A 165 -38.97 -17.32 -3.95
C GLN A 165 -40.21 -16.41 -3.83
N PHE A 166 -40.07 -15.11 -4.03
CA PHE A 166 -41.10 -14.11 -3.70
C PHE A 166 -41.78 -13.48 -4.93
N VAL A 167 -41.36 -13.85 -6.14
CA VAL A 167 -41.89 -13.24 -7.37
C VAL A 167 -43.02 -14.10 -7.95
N PRO A 168 -44.23 -13.55 -8.15
CA PRO A 168 -45.32 -14.29 -8.79
C PRO A 168 -44.97 -14.66 -10.23
N ALA A 169 -45.46 -15.81 -10.71
CA ALA A 169 -45.14 -16.34 -12.05
C ALA A 169 -45.43 -15.35 -13.20
N ASN A 170 -46.43 -14.49 -13.03
CA ASN A 170 -46.81 -13.47 -14.01
C ASN A 170 -45.73 -12.38 -14.21
N PHE A 171 -44.80 -12.23 -13.26
CA PHE A 171 -43.73 -11.23 -13.29
C PHE A 171 -42.36 -11.81 -13.62
N THR A 172 -42.22 -13.14 -13.80
CA THR A 172 -40.93 -13.80 -14.02
C THR A 172 -40.17 -13.22 -15.21
N ARG A 173 -40.84 -13.00 -16.35
CA ARG A 173 -40.23 -12.41 -17.55
C ARG A 173 -39.70 -11.00 -17.30
N VAL A 174 -40.53 -10.15 -16.68
CA VAL A 174 -40.18 -8.76 -16.36
C VAL A 174 -39.03 -8.71 -15.35
N LYS A 175 -39.06 -9.61 -14.36
CA LYS A 175 -37.99 -9.78 -13.37
C LYS A 175 -36.67 -10.13 -14.04
N ASP A 176 -36.65 -11.11 -14.95
CA ASP A 176 -35.43 -11.50 -15.66
C ASP A 176 -34.88 -10.36 -16.54
N GLU A 177 -35.76 -9.63 -17.25
CA GLU A 177 -35.38 -8.45 -18.04
C GLU A 177 -34.78 -7.33 -17.16
N VAL A 178 -35.40 -7.03 -16.01
CA VAL A 178 -34.91 -6.00 -15.08
C VAL A 178 -33.59 -6.41 -14.43
N ILE A 179 -33.43 -7.67 -14.04
CA ILE A 179 -32.16 -8.18 -13.50
C ILE A 179 -31.06 -8.09 -14.55
N LEU A 180 -31.37 -8.43 -15.80
CA LEU A 180 -30.41 -8.36 -16.91
C LEU A 180 -29.99 -6.91 -17.17
N GLU A 181 -30.93 -5.97 -17.16
CA GLU A 181 -30.65 -4.53 -17.30
C GLU A 181 -29.75 -4.01 -16.16
N LEU A 182 -30.08 -4.32 -14.90
CA LEU A 182 -29.27 -3.90 -13.76
C LEU A 182 -27.86 -4.52 -13.79
N LYS A 183 -27.75 -5.78 -14.23
CA LYS A 183 -26.46 -6.44 -14.39
C LYS A 183 -25.63 -5.81 -15.52
N TYR A 184 -26.27 -5.47 -16.63
CA TYR A 184 -25.67 -4.71 -17.72
C TYR A 184 -25.12 -3.36 -17.22
N GLN A 185 -25.93 -2.57 -16.50
CA GLN A 185 -25.50 -1.29 -15.93
C GLN A 185 -24.30 -1.45 -14.99
N SER A 186 -24.33 -2.47 -14.12
CA SER A 186 -23.22 -2.78 -13.22
C SER A 186 -21.94 -3.13 -13.98
N GLN A 187 -22.02 -3.98 -15.01
CA GLN A 187 -20.86 -4.41 -15.78
C GLN A 187 -20.28 -3.27 -16.61
N VAL A 188 -21.12 -2.44 -17.22
CA VAL A 188 -20.69 -1.22 -17.92
C VAL A 188 -19.99 -0.27 -16.95
N ALA A 189 -20.56 -0.02 -15.76
CA ALA A 189 -19.91 0.80 -14.73
C ALA A 189 -18.55 0.21 -14.30
N GLY A 190 -18.46 -1.11 -14.15
CA GLY A 190 -17.21 -1.82 -13.87
C GLY A 190 -16.15 -1.62 -14.96
N TRP A 191 -16.53 -1.75 -16.23
CA TRP A 191 -15.61 -1.52 -17.35
C TRP A 191 -15.20 -0.05 -17.51
N ILE A 192 -16.13 0.88 -17.28
CA ILE A 192 -15.84 2.32 -17.25
C ILE A 192 -14.81 2.62 -16.14
N LEU A 193 -14.99 2.06 -14.94
CA LEU A 193 -14.04 2.20 -13.84
C LEU A 193 -12.65 1.68 -14.23
N VAL A 194 -12.56 0.46 -14.80
CA VAL A 194 -11.29 -0.13 -15.23
C VAL A 194 -10.62 0.74 -16.31
N GLY A 195 -11.37 1.18 -17.31
CA GLY A 195 -10.86 2.02 -18.38
C GLY A 195 -10.36 3.37 -17.86
N ALA A 196 -11.15 4.05 -17.04
CA ALA A 196 -10.80 5.34 -16.45
C ALA A 196 -9.53 5.26 -15.59
N VAL A 197 -9.42 4.23 -14.75
CA VAL A 197 -8.23 4.01 -13.91
C VAL A 197 -6.99 3.71 -14.76
N THR A 198 -7.14 2.90 -15.80
CA THR A 198 -6.03 2.57 -16.72
C THR A 198 -5.51 3.82 -17.43
N VAL A 199 -6.42 4.64 -17.98
CA VAL A 199 -6.06 5.91 -18.62
C VAL A 199 -5.41 6.85 -17.60
N PHE A 200 -5.96 6.97 -16.39
CA PHE A 200 -5.40 7.81 -15.34
C PHE A 200 -3.97 7.40 -14.94
N ILE A 201 -3.72 6.10 -14.77
CA ILE A 201 -2.38 5.58 -14.46
C ILE A 201 -1.43 5.88 -15.61
N PHE A 202 -1.84 5.60 -16.85
CA PHE A 202 -1.03 5.86 -18.04
C PHE A 202 -0.67 7.35 -18.16
N THR A 203 -1.65 8.24 -18.05
CA THR A 203 -1.42 9.69 -18.11
C THR A 203 -0.50 10.15 -16.98
N THR A 204 -0.71 9.67 -15.75
CA THR A 204 0.15 10.03 -14.61
C THR A 204 1.60 9.58 -14.84
N LEU A 205 1.81 8.38 -15.37
CA LEU A 205 3.13 7.88 -15.71
C LEU A 205 3.76 8.71 -16.84
N CYS A 206 3.02 9.02 -17.92
CA CYS A 206 3.50 9.86 -19.01
C CYS A 206 3.92 11.25 -18.50
N VAL A 207 3.06 11.92 -17.73
CA VAL A 207 3.37 13.24 -17.14
C VAL A 207 4.58 13.15 -16.22
N ALA A 208 4.64 12.16 -15.32
CA ALA A 208 5.77 11.99 -14.42
C ALA A 208 7.10 11.75 -15.17
N ARG A 209 7.07 11.04 -16.30
CA ARG A 209 8.24 10.80 -17.14
C ARG A 209 8.63 12.02 -17.98
N CYS A 210 7.67 12.72 -18.58
CA CYS A 210 7.91 13.93 -19.36
C CYS A 210 8.40 15.10 -18.50
N CYS A 211 7.94 15.18 -17.25
CA CYS A 211 8.35 16.23 -16.30
C CYS A 211 9.52 15.80 -15.40
N SER A 212 10.10 14.61 -15.62
CA SER A 212 11.24 14.16 -14.84
C SER A 212 12.49 14.95 -15.25
N PRO A 213 13.19 15.60 -14.30
CA PRO A 213 14.46 16.24 -14.59
C PRO A 213 15.58 15.23 -14.89
N LEU A 214 15.38 13.96 -14.52
CA LEU A 214 16.34 12.88 -14.71
C LEU A 214 16.15 12.16 -16.05
N THR A 215 17.26 11.88 -16.73
CA THR A 215 17.29 11.01 -17.92
C THR A 215 16.87 9.57 -17.57
N PHE A 216 16.34 8.83 -18.55
CA PHE A 216 15.85 7.45 -18.36
C PHE A 216 16.88 6.52 -17.68
N LEU A 217 18.15 6.56 -18.11
CA LEU A 217 19.20 5.72 -17.53
C LEU A 217 19.53 6.13 -16.09
N HIS A 218 19.51 7.42 -15.80
CA HIS A 218 19.76 7.96 -14.47
C HIS A 218 18.66 7.59 -13.48
N LEU A 219 17.40 7.67 -13.91
CA LEU A 219 16.26 7.18 -13.11
C LEU A 219 16.37 5.68 -12.81
N LYS A 220 16.79 4.87 -13.79
CA LYS A 220 17.01 3.43 -13.60
C LYS A 220 18.15 3.15 -12.61
N TYR A 221 19.24 3.91 -12.69
CA TYR A 221 20.33 3.83 -11.73
C TYR A 221 19.87 4.19 -10.32
N TRP A 222 19.13 5.28 -10.16
CA TRP A 222 18.62 5.72 -8.87
C TRP A 222 17.74 4.66 -8.21
N ILE A 223 16.76 4.10 -8.94
CA ILE A 223 15.91 3.01 -8.43
C ILE A 223 16.78 1.82 -7.98
N ARG A 224 17.83 1.50 -8.74
CA ARG A 224 18.74 0.40 -8.39
C ARG A 224 19.59 0.70 -7.16
N TYR A 225 20.07 1.95 -7.02
CA TYR A 225 20.83 2.41 -5.86
C TYR A 225 20.01 2.28 -4.59
N VAL A 226 18.80 2.85 -4.54
CA VAL A 226 17.92 2.82 -3.36
C VAL A 226 17.59 1.38 -2.95
N ASN A 227 17.29 0.51 -3.92
CA ASN A 227 17.03 -0.90 -3.63
C ASN A 227 18.26 -1.62 -3.04
N ASN A 228 19.45 -1.35 -3.57
CA ASN A 228 20.68 -1.95 -3.06
C ASN A 228 21.03 -1.41 -1.67
N GLU A 229 20.87 -0.10 -1.46
CA GLU A 229 21.08 0.55 -0.17
C GLU A 229 20.18 -0.06 0.90
N GLN A 230 18.89 -0.23 0.64
CA GLN A 230 17.96 -0.87 1.59
C GLN A 230 18.40 -2.30 1.96
N ILE A 231 18.74 -3.12 0.95
CA ILE A 231 19.17 -4.51 1.19
C ILE A 231 20.45 -4.57 2.02
N LEU A 232 21.41 -3.68 1.75
CA LEU A 232 22.68 -3.62 2.49
C LEU A 232 22.46 -3.07 3.90
N PHE A 233 21.59 -2.08 4.06
CA PHE A 233 21.24 -1.48 5.34
C PHE A 233 20.59 -2.50 6.27
N GLU A 234 19.60 -3.25 5.81
CA GLU A 234 18.93 -4.30 6.61
C GLU A 234 19.93 -5.37 7.08
N LYS A 235 20.84 -5.81 6.20
CA LYS A 235 21.90 -6.76 6.57
C LYS A 235 22.85 -6.18 7.63
N ALA A 236 23.25 -4.93 7.48
CA ALA A 236 24.13 -4.26 8.43
C ALA A 236 23.45 -4.08 9.80
N VAL A 237 22.16 -3.72 9.84
CA VAL A 237 21.38 -3.57 11.08
C VAL A 237 21.21 -4.91 11.79
N ASP A 238 20.92 -6.00 11.09
CA ASP A 238 20.83 -7.34 11.67
C ASP A 238 22.17 -7.76 12.31
N GLN A 239 23.28 -7.56 11.61
CA GLN A 239 24.61 -7.87 12.14
C GLN A 239 24.97 -6.99 13.34
N HIS A 240 24.75 -5.68 13.24
CA HIS A 240 25.05 -4.72 14.30
C HIS A 240 24.23 -4.97 15.57
N SER A 241 22.93 -5.22 15.43
CA SER A 241 22.04 -5.48 16.57
C SER A 241 22.39 -6.77 17.32
N LYS A 242 22.74 -7.84 16.60
CA LYS A 242 23.23 -9.10 17.20
C LYS A 242 24.50 -8.88 18.01
N ILE A 243 25.48 -8.20 17.41
CA ILE A 243 26.74 -7.84 18.05
C ILE A 243 26.47 -7.04 19.35
N TYR A 244 25.61 -6.02 19.26
CA TYR A 244 25.32 -5.16 20.41
C TYR A 244 24.58 -5.90 21.53
N ALA A 245 23.66 -6.80 21.18
CA ALA A 245 22.97 -7.67 22.14
C ALA A 245 23.96 -8.61 22.84
N LEU A 246 24.92 -9.21 22.11
CA LEU A 246 25.95 -10.09 22.69
C LEU A 246 26.82 -9.35 23.72
N LEU A 247 27.19 -8.10 23.46
CA LEU A 247 27.96 -7.29 24.42
C LEU A 247 27.18 -7.04 25.71
N ASN A 248 25.89 -6.69 25.61
CA ASN A 248 25.03 -6.47 26.77
C ASN A 248 24.79 -7.77 27.57
N ILE A 249 24.61 -8.90 26.88
CA ILE A 249 24.48 -10.23 27.49
C ILE A 249 25.78 -10.60 28.22
N LYS A 250 26.94 -10.41 27.60
CA LYS A 250 28.25 -10.65 28.24
C LYS A 250 28.43 -9.80 29.49
N LYS A 251 28.05 -8.52 29.43
CA LYS A 251 28.11 -7.61 30.58
C LYS A 251 27.16 -8.02 31.71
N PHE A 252 26.00 -8.58 31.38
CA PHE A 252 25.00 -9.00 32.37
C PHE A 252 25.29 -10.38 32.98
N PHE A 253 25.69 -11.37 32.17
CA PHE A 253 25.89 -12.76 32.59
C PHE A 253 27.35 -13.17 32.82
N GLY A 254 28.33 -12.35 32.41
CA GLY A 254 29.77 -12.65 32.52
C GLY A 254 30.32 -13.57 31.42
N PHE A 255 29.48 -14.12 30.54
CA PHE A 255 29.88 -14.95 29.39
C PHE A 255 28.97 -14.70 28.18
N SER A 256 29.45 -15.03 26.98
CA SER A 256 28.70 -14.90 25.72
C SER A 256 28.65 -16.25 25.00
N PRO A 257 27.53 -16.61 24.34
CA PRO A 257 27.44 -17.82 23.51
C PRO A 257 28.42 -17.81 22.32
N GLU A 258 28.76 -16.61 21.82
CA GLU A 258 29.74 -16.42 20.75
C GLU A 258 30.93 -15.61 21.27
N ASN A 259 32.14 -16.15 21.16
CA ASN A 259 33.38 -15.46 21.55
C ASN A 259 33.96 -14.68 20.37
N LYS A 260 33.22 -13.66 19.88
CA LYS A 260 33.72 -12.72 18.87
C LYS A 260 34.35 -11.52 19.57
N ILE A 261 35.64 -11.31 19.33
CA ILE A 261 36.39 -10.14 19.82
C ILE A 261 36.09 -8.98 18.86
N ILE A 262 35.34 -7.99 19.33
CA ILE A 262 34.94 -6.83 18.53
C ILE A 262 35.60 -5.61 19.16
N ARG A 263 36.43 -4.91 18.38
CA ARG A 263 37.35 -3.87 18.88
C ARG A 263 36.69 -2.49 19.01
N GLU A 264 35.88 -2.10 18.03
CA GLU A 264 35.17 -0.81 18.05
C GLU A 264 33.84 -0.90 17.31
N ILE A 265 32.79 -0.32 17.89
CA ILE A 265 31.47 -0.20 17.27
C ILE A 265 31.01 1.25 17.41
N ARG A 266 30.77 1.93 16.27
CA ARG A 266 30.04 3.22 16.27
C ARG A 266 28.57 2.94 16.51
N ILE A 267 28.02 3.54 17.57
CA ILE A 267 26.58 3.52 17.81
C ILE A 267 26.00 4.82 17.24
N PRO A 268 25.12 4.75 16.24
CA PRO A 268 24.49 5.94 15.71
C PRO A 268 23.66 6.63 16.80
N SER A 269 23.82 7.94 16.91
CA SER A 269 23.10 8.76 17.87
C SER A 269 21.62 8.90 17.49
N ARG A 270 20.77 9.36 18.42
CA ARG A 270 19.36 9.63 18.12
C ARG A 270 19.18 10.65 16.99
N SER A 271 20.12 11.60 16.83
CA SER A 271 20.15 12.55 15.72
C SER A 271 20.47 11.88 14.39
N ASP A 272 21.44 10.95 14.35
CA ASP A 272 21.79 10.21 13.12
C ASP A 272 20.59 9.41 12.61
N TRP A 273 19.91 8.68 13.51
CA TRP A 273 18.69 7.94 13.17
C TRP A 273 17.59 8.84 12.63
N ARG A 274 17.44 10.05 13.18
CA ARG A 274 16.44 11.03 12.72
C ARG A 274 16.75 11.56 11.32
N MET A 275 18.02 11.78 10.98
CA MET A 275 18.40 12.29 9.66
C MET A 275 18.04 11.33 8.53
N ILE A 276 18.15 10.02 8.77
CA ILE A 276 17.93 8.98 7.74
C ILE A 276 16.50 8.40 7.74
N SER A 277 15.64 8.76 8.71
CA SER A 277 14.28 8.21 8.86
C SER A 277 13.19 8.95 8.06
N GLY A 278 13.55 10.02 7.35
CA GLY A 278 12.61 10.83 6.58
C GLY A 278 12.10 10.17 5.30
N LEU A 279 11.32 10.93 4.54
CA LEU A 279 10.93 10.56 3.19
C LEU A 279 12.09 10.77 2.23
N ASP A 280 12.39 9.73 1.48
CA ASP A 280 13.47 9.76 0.52
C ASP A 280 13.03 10.50 -0.74
N LEU A 281 13.51 11.73 -0.87
CA LEU A 281 13.23 12.61 -1.98
C LEU A 281 14.55 12.99 -2.61
N LEU A 282 14.67 12.86 -3.94
CA LEU A 282 15.85 13.30 -4.66
C LEU A 282 16.13 14.75 -4.29
N LYS A 283 17.30 14.99 -3.70
CA LYS A 283 17.75 16.32 -3.38
C LYS A 283 18.86 16.67 -4.36
N THR A 284 18.57 17.61 -5.25
CA THR A 284 19.58 18.24 -6.09
C THR A 284 20.44 19.14 -5.21
N ILE A 285 21.75 18.94 -5.22
CA ILE A 285 22.72 19.75 -4.46
C ILE A 285 23.31 20.82 -5.38
N ASP A 286 23.64 20.43 -6.61
CA ASP A 286 24.25 21.27 -7.64
C ASP A 286 23.85 20.78 -9.04
N ASP A 287 24.14 21.55 -10.11
CA ASP A 287 23.76 21.20 -11.50
C ASP A 287 24.32 19.83 -11.98
N GLU A 288 25.34 19.29 -11.31
CA GLU A 288 25.98 18.01 -11.64
C GLU A 288 25.80 16.89 -10.58
N HIS A 289 25.39 17.20 -9.35
CA HIS A 289 25.41 16.24 -8.23
C HIS A 289 24.04 16.07 -7.55
N TYR A 290 23.60 14.81 -7.44
CA TYR A 290 22.34 14.41 -6.83
C TYR A 290 22.57 13.49 -5.62
N HIS A 291 21.97 13.81 -4.47
CA HIS A 291 21.84 12.83 -3.40
C HIS A 291 20.70 11.86 -3.75
N TYR A 292 21.07 10.59 -3.89
CA TYR A 292 20.13 9.51 -4.21
C TYR A 292 19.30 9.05 -3.02
N SER A 293 19.78 9.28 -1.79
CA SER A 293 19.07 8.94 -0.56
C SER A 293 19.39 9.90 0.59
N LEU A 294 18.58 9.87 1.66
CA LEU A 294 18.87 10.56 2.92
C LEU A 294 20.14 10.04 3.61
N LEU A 295 20.44 8.74 3.46
CA LEU A 295 21.65 8.14 4.02
C LEU A 295 22.90 8.61 3.25
N HIS A 296 22.81 8.74 1.93
CA HIS A 296 23.84 9.37 1.11
C HIS A 296 24.06 10.83 1.55
N SER A 297 22.99 11.59 1.77
CA SER A 297 23.10 12.96 2.27
C SER A 297 23.75 13.03 3.65
N TRP A 298 23.41 12.12 4.58
CA TRP A 298 24.07 12.04 5.88
C TRP A 298 25.56 11.67 5.76
N ALA A 299 25.91 10.73 4.88
CA ALA A 299 27.29 10.30 4.68
C ALA A 299 28.19 11.42 4.14
N ASP A 300 27.68 12.24 3.22
CA ASP A 300 28.41 13.38 2.67
C ASP A 300 28.54 14.56 3.66
N LEU A 301 27.66 14.61 4.68
CA LEU A 301 27.63 15.67 5.68
C LEU A 301 28.51 15.41 6.92
N ASP A 302 29.07 14.20 7.12
CA ASP A 302 29.63 13.77 8.42
C ASP A 302 30.65 14.78 9.00
N PRO A 303 30.30 15.48 10.10
CA PRO A 303 31.29 16.08 11.00
C PRO A 303 31.84 14.95 11.87
N ALA A 304 33.13 14.67 11.76
CA ALA A 304 33.83 13.66 12.54
C ALA A 304 33.63 13.82 14.07
N ASP A 305 32.60 13.21 14.65
CA ASP A 305 32.52 12.94 16.11
C ASP A 305 31.33 12.02 16.48
N GLY A 306 31.42 10.75 16.08
CA GLY A 306 30.58 9.70 16.68
C GLY A 306 31.24 9.16 17.95
N LYS A 307 30.55 9.16 19.10
CA LYS A 307 30.99 8.45 20.33
C LYS A 307 31.27 6.98 20.00
N LEU A 308 32.54 6.65 19.84
CA LEU A 308 33.05 5.28 19.76
C LEU A 308 32.99 4.69 21.18
N ILE A 309 32.33 3.54 21.34
CA ILE A 309 32.45 2.79 22.60
C ILE A 309 33.71 1.94 22.50
N HIS A 310 34.75 2.37 23.20
CA HIS A 310 35.95 1.59 23.44
C HIS A 310 35.61 0.56 24.55
N VAL A 311 35.79 -0.73 24.28
CA VAL A 311 35.62 -1.78 25.28
C VAL A 311 37.01 -2.20 25.74
N ASP A 312 37.33 -1.91 27.00
CA ASP A 312 38.62 -2.27 27.58
C ASP A 312 38.79 -3.79 27.65
N ILE A 313 40.00 -4.22 27.28
CA ILE A 313 40.46 -5.59 27.45
C ILE A 313 40.83 -5.75 28.92
N GLU A 314 40.14 -6.65 29.61
CA GLU A 314 40.61 -7.13 30.90
C GLU A 314 41.87 -7.98 30.63
N ASN A 315 43.04 -7.35 30.74
CA ASN A 315 44.31 -8.04 30.76
C ASN A 315 44.32 -8.91 32.02
N THR A 316 44.27 -10.23 31.81
CA THR A 316 44.66 -11.20 32.85
C THR A 316 46.03 -10.81 33.42
N PRO A 317 46.19 -10.72 34.74
CA PRO A 317 47.47 -10.32 35.33
C PRO A 317 48.52 -11.40 35.08
N ASP A 318 49.70 -10.95 34.62
CA ASP A 318 50.95 -11.68 34.69
C ASP A 318 51.12 -12.25 36.10
N SER A 319 51.03 -13.58 36.24
CA SER A 319 51.66 -14.27 37.35
C SER A 319 53.17 -14.20 37.11
N GLY A 320 53.81 -13.19 37.68
CA GLY A 320 55.25 -13.06 37.72
C GLY A 320 55.91 -14.30 38.31
N SER A 321 56.96 -14.73 37.65
CA SER A 321 58.04 -15.54 38.21
C SER A 321 58.61 -14.89 39.47
N ASN A 322 58.78 -15.67 40.55
CA ASN A 322 60.02 -15.72 41.35
C ASN A 322 59.81 -16.63 42.59
N SER A 323 60.34 -17.85 42.52
CA SER A 323 61.30 -18.51 43.45
C SER A 323 61.11 -20.03 43.47
#